data_AF-B5EAV9-F1
#
_entry.id   AF-B5EAV9-F1
#
_cell.length_a   1.000
_cell.length_b   1.000
_cell.length_c   1.000
_cell.angle_alpha   90.00
_cell.angle_beta   90.00
_cell.angle_gamma   90.00
#
_symmetry.space_group_name_H-M   'P 1'
#
loop_
_entity.id
_entity.type
_entity.pdbx_description
1 polymer ?
#
loop_
_entity_poly.entity_id
_entity_poly.type
_entity_poly.pdbx_seq_one_letter_code
_entity_poly.pdbx_strand_id
1 'polypeptide(L)'
;MLKLDYTIARKFEELAEKGKKVNSSQQINDIAAVVDSKLFQDWANSALSLLQQVFGEESAYYRNFEAIYAKIINITYKESFDNCRAIVQSARTEFERGGLTEVKLFLDHAVLEYLGGRTLDFLRRGELATASILASVLLEQALTLICGSNSIPAGDLSKMNEALYQAKVYQVGTYQRVKDWCYMKEDFIAGDGSRYRTADVEDMLRGVQKFIAKEIG
;
A
#
# COMPACT_ATOMS: atom_id res chain seq x y z
N MET A 1 -6.48 -12.28 -3.49
CA MET A 1 -5.86 -10.98 -3.82
C MET A 1 -4.45 -10.89 -3.26
N LEU A 2 -4.24 -10.66 -1.95
CA LEU A 2 -2.91 -10.51 -1.32
C LEU A 2 -1.82 -11.54 -1.69
N LYS A 3 -2.16 -12.85 -1.71
CA LYS A 3 -1.21 -13.90 -2.14
C LYS A 3 -0.82 -13.75 -3.62
N LEU A 4 -1.75 -13.29 -4.46
CA LEU A 4 -1.54 -13.09 -5.89
C LEU A 4 -0.63 -11.88 -6.11
N ASP A 5 -0.84 -10.77 -5.41
CA ASP A 5 -0.05 -9.55 -5.55
C ASP A 5 1.39 -9.75 -5.09
N TYR A 6 1.58 -10.41 -3.94
CA TYR A 6 2.91 -10.81 -3.45
C TYR A 6 3.61 -11.77 -4.44
N THR A 7 2.85 -12.71 -5.02
CA THR A 7 3.39 -13.64 -6.02
C THR A 7 3.80 -12.90 -7.30
N ILE A 8 3.01 -11.94 -7.77
CA ILE A 8 3.32 -11.13 -8.96
C ILE A 8 4.53 -10.23 -8.71
N ALA A 9 4.59 -9.54 -7.57
CA ALA A 9 5.75 -8.72 -7.20
C ALA A 9 7.03 -9.56 -7.16
N ARG A 10 6.98 -10.77 -6.58
CA ARG A 10 8.10 -11.71 -6.59
C ARG A 10 8.50 -12.14 -8.01
N LYS A 11 7.54 -12.41 -8.90
CA LYS A 11 7.82 -12.75 -10.30
C LYS A 11 8.51 -11.59 -11.05
N PHE A 12 8.16 -10.34 -10.77
CA PHE A 12 8.87 -9.17 -11.31
C PHE A 12 10.32 -9.09 -10.82
N GLU A 13 10.58 -9.42 -9.54
CA GLU A 13 11.93 -9.46 -8.99
C GLU A 13 12.76 -10.60 -9.61
N GLU A 14 12.18 -11.80 -9.73
CA GLU A 14 12.80 -12.93 -10.42
C GLU A 14 13.15 -12.60 -11.88
N LEU A 15 12.27 -11.87 -12.57
CA LEU A 15 12.54 -11.36 -13.92
C LEU A 15 13.65 -10.31 -13.96
N ALA A 16 13.74 -9.43 -12.95
CA ALA A 16 14.82 -8.46 -12.85
C ALA A 16 16.18 -9.17 -12.69
N GLU A 17 16.24 -10.20 -11.84
CA GLU A 17 17.45 -11.01 -11.65
C GLU A 17 17.82 -11.81 -12.91
N LYS A 18 16.85 -12.43 -13.58
CA LYS A 18 17.08 -13.06 -14.89
C LYS A 18 17.58 -12.03 -15.92
N GLY A 19 17.02 -10.83 -15.94
CA GLY A 19 17.44 -9.74 -16.82
C GLY A 19 18.89 -9.29 -16.56
N LYS A 20 19.34 -9.27 -15.30
CA LYS A 20 20.76 -9.03 -14.97
C LYS A 20 21.67 -10.09 -15.61
N LYS A 21 21.29 -11.37 -15.59
CA LYS A 21 22.04 -12.44 -16.24
C LYS A 21 22.14 -12.27 -17.76
N VAL A 22 21.03 -11.89 -18.41
CA VAL A 22 21.03 -11.56 -19.86
C VAL A 22 21.99 -10.40 -20.13
N ASN A 23 21.89 -9.32 -19.35
CA ASN A 23 22.74 -8.14 -19.53
C ASN A 23 24.23 -8.45 -19.32
N SER A 24 24.57 -9.30 -18.35
CA SER A 24 25.95 -9.74 -18.11
C SER A 24 26.53 -10.64 -19.21
N SER A 25 25.68 -11.26 -20.04
CA SER A 25 26.10 -12.04 -21.20
C SER A 25 26.50 -11.20 -22.40
N GLN A 26 26.47 -9.87 -22.28
CA GLN A 26 26.77 -8.96 -23.37
C GLN A 26 28.15 -9.24 -23.99
N GLN A 27 28.20 -9.28 -25.30
CA GLN A 27 29.42 -9.32 -26.08
C GLN A 27 29.42 -8.12 -27.03
N ILE A 28 30.48 -7.34 -26.98
CA ILE A 28 30.71 -6.23 -27.89
C ILE A 28 31.60 -6.77 -29.00
N ASN A 29 31.08 -6.81 -30.23
CA ASN A 29 31.90 -7.03 -31.42
C ASN A 29 32.13 -5.69 -32.12
N ASP A 30 32.94 -5.68 -33.20
CA ASP A 30 33.33 -4.46 -33.92
C ASP A 30 32.15 -3.66 -34.52
N ILE A 31 30.94 -4.23 -34.56
CA ILE A 31 29.79 -3.71 -35.30
C ILE A 31 28.57 -3.50 -34.38
N ALA A 32 28.41 -4.28 -33.32
CA ALA A 32 27.26 -4.24 -32.43
C ALA A 32 27.50 -4.92 -31.07
N ALA A 33 26.69 -4.53 -30.08
CA ALA A 33 26.54 -5.26 -28.83
C ALA A 33 25.41 -6.31 -28.96
N VAL A 34 25.71 -7.56 -28.63
CA VAL A 34 24.76 -8.68 -28.63
C VAL A 34 24.68 -9.32 -27.25
N VAL A 35 23.58 -9.99 -26.96
CA VAL A 35 23.38 -10.78 -25.72
C VAL A 35 23.17 -12.26 -26.06
N ASP A 36 23.38 -13.15 -25.09
CA ASP A 36 23.11 -14.57 -25.27
C ASP A 36 21.63 -14.81 -25.61
N SER A 37 21.40 -15.53 -26.70
CA SER A 37 20.07 -15.70 -27.27
C SER A 37 19.17 -16.60 -26.43
N LYS A 38 19.74 -17.62 -25.76
CA LYS A 38 18.96 -18.55 -24.91
C LYS A 38 18.53 -17.84 -23.63
N LEU A 39 19.45 -17.13 -22.99
CA LEU A 39 19.14 -16.34 -21.80
C LEU A 39 18.07 -15.28 -22.10
N PHE A 40 18.19 -14.60 -23.25
CA PHE A 40 17.18 -13.61 -23.65
C PHE A 40 15.83 -14.26 -23.95
N GLN A 41 15.78 -15.39 -24.66
CA GLN A 41 14.53 -16.10 -24.95
C GLN A 41 13.82 -16.59 -23.69
N ASP A 42 14.55 -17.19 -22.75
CA ASP A 42 13.99 -17.66 -21.47
C ASP A 42 13.43 -16.50 -20.64
N TRP A 43 14.15 -15.38 -20.62
CA TRP A 43 13.69 -14.17 -19.96
C TRP A 43 12.46 -13.58 -20.65
N ALA A 44 12.46 -13.49 -21.98
CA ALA A 44 11.38 -12.89 -22.76
C ALA A 44 10.07 -13.69 -22.65
N ASN A 45 10.13 -15.02 -22.70
CA ASN A 45 8.97 -15.88 -22.48
C ASN A 45 8.37 -15.69 -21.08
N SER A 46 9.24 -15.61 -20.07
CA SER A 46 8.82 -15.36 -18.69
C SER A 46 8.17 -13.97 -18.55
N ALA A 47 8.71 -12.96 -19.24
CA ALA A 47 8.20 -11.59 -19.24
C ALA A 47 6.84 -11.49 -19.93
N LEU A 48 6.69 -12.04 -21.14
CA LEU A 48 5.42 -12.07 -21.88
C LEU A 48 4.32 -12.75 -21.09
N SER A 49 4.60 -13.92 -20.49
CA SER A 49 3.63 -14.63 -19.65
C SER A 49 3.18 -13.80 -18.45
N LEU A 50 4.09 -13.08 -17.79
CA LEU A 50 3.75 -12.21 -16.67
C LEU A 50 2.92 -11.00 -17.13
N LEU A 51 3.32 -10.34 -18.22
CA LEU A 51 2.59 -9.18 -18.77
C LEU A 51 1.17 -9.57 -19.18
N GLN A 52 1.00 -10.72 -19.82
CA GLN A 52 -0.31 -11.28 -20.17
C GLN A 52 -1.15 -11.53 -18.91
N GLN A 53 -0.56 -12.15 -17.88
CA GLN A 53 -1.27 -12.47 -16.63
C GLN A 53 -1.72 -11.21 -15.88
N VAL A 54 -0.90 -10.16 -15.87
CA VAL A 54 -1.12 -8.95 -15.05
C VAL A 54 -1.94 -7.89 -15.78
N PHE A 55 -1.66 -7.66 -17.06
CA PHE A 55 -2.25 -6.56 -17.83
C PHE A 55 -3.12 -7.01 -19.01
N GLY A 56 -3.06 -8.30 -19.38
CA GLY A 56 -3.76 -8.83 -20.55
C GLY A 56 -3.06 -8.54 -21.88
N GLU A 57 -3.46 -9.28 -22.92
CA GLU A 57 -2.87 -9.19 -24.28
C GLU A 57 -3.17 -7.87 -24.98
N GLU A 58 -4.27 -7.23 -24.61
CA GLU A 58 -4.68 -5.93 -25.17
C GLU A 58 -3.86 -4.75 -24.61
N SER A 59 -3.06 -4.99 -23.56
CA SER A 59 -2.27 -3.93 -22.93
C SER A 59 -1.14 -3.41 -23.81
N ALA A 60 -0.85 -2.11 -23.68
CA ALA A 60 0.29 -1.50 -24.37
C ALA A 60 1.62 -2.17 -23.97
N TYR A 61 1.75 -2.64 -22.73
CA TYR A 61 2.95 -3.36 -22.29
C TYR A 61 3.14 -4.68 -23.03
N TYR A 62 2.09 -5.51 -23.12
CA TYR A 62 2.15 -6.79 -23.84
C TYR A 62 2.42 -6.58 -25.33
N ARG A 63 1.60 -5.76 -25.99
CA ARG A 63 1.70 -5.51 -27.44
C ARG A 63 3.03 -4.92 -27.87
N ASN A 64 3.55 -3.94 -27.12
CA ASN A 64 4.83 -3.32 -27.45
C ASN A 64 5.98 -4.30 -27.24
N PHE A 65 5.94 -5.10 -26.16
CA PHE A 65 6.95 -6.13 -25.92
C PHE A 65 6.97 -7.15 -27.05
N GLU A 66 5.80 -7.71 -27.39
CA GLU A 66 5.63 -8.70 -28.44
C GLU A 66 6.11 -8.16 -29.80
N ALA A 67 5.72 -6.93 -30.14
CA ALA A 67 6.10 -6.29 -31.41
C ALA A 67 7.61 -6.05 -31.54
N ILE A 68 8.32 -5.76 -30.45
CA ILE A 68 9.79 -5.62 -30.45
C ILE A 68 10.43 -7.00 -30.53
N TYR A 69 9.95 -7.96 -29.73
CA TYR A 69 10.51 -9.30 -29.67
C TYR A 69 10.35 -10.06 -30.99
N ALA A 70 9.21 -9.93 -31.66
CA ALA A 70 8.93 -10.57 -32.95
C ALA A 70 9.82 -10.08 -34.11
N LYS A 71 10.43 -8.89 -33.98
CA LYS A 71 11.36 -8.34 -34.98
C LYS A 71 12.78 -8.88 -34.86
N ILE A 72 13.08 -9.64 -33.81
CA ILE A 72 14.40 -10.22 -33.58
C ILE A 72 14.56 -11.42 -34.49
N ILE A 73 15.32 -11.26 -35.57
CA ILE A 73 15.61 -12.31 -36.54
C ILE A 73 17.10 -12.63 -36.47
N ASN A 74 17.44 -13.83 -36.02
CA ASN A 74 18.79 -14.42 -35.95
C ASN A 74 19.80 -13.74 -35.00
N ILE A 75 19.72 -12.42 -34.78
CA ILE A 75 20.69 -11.66 -33.97
C ILE A 75 19.98 -11.01 -32.79
N THR A 76 20.41 -11.37 -31.58
CA THR A 76 19.92 -10.83 -30.31
C THR A 76 20.68 -9.58 -29.92
N TYR A 77 20.38 -8.47 -30.60
CA TYR A 77 20.95 -7.18 -30.27
C TYR A 77 20.63 -6.77 -28.83
N LYS A 78 21.65 -6.21 -28.15
CA LYS A 78 21.49 -5.72 -26.78
C LYS A 78 20.41 -4.64 -26.69
N GLU A 79 20.28 -3.80 -27.72
CA GLU A 79 19.24 -2.77 -27.79
C GLU A 79 17.82 -3.37 -27.75
N SER A 80 17.57 -4.46 -28.47
CA SER A 80 16.28 -5.14 -28.44
C SER A 80 15.96 -5.67 -27.03
N PHE A 81 16.97 -6.23 -26.35
CA PHE A 81 16.84 -6.64 -24.96
C PHE A 81 16.58 -5.45 -24.02
N ASP A 82 17.34 -4.36 -24.16
CA ASP A 82 17.19 -3.17 -23.31
C ASP A 82 15.79 -2.55 -23.46
N ASN A 83 15.26 -2.49 -24.68
CA ASN A 83 13.91 -2.00 -24.97
C ASN A 83 12.84 -2.90 -24.32
N CYS A 84 12.94 -4.21 -24.49
CA CYS A 84 12.04 -5.15 -23.82
C CYS A 84 12.14 -5.03 -22.29
N ARG A 85 13.35 -4.89 -21.74
CA ARG A 85 13.59 -4.73 -20.30
C ARG A 85 12.96 -3.45 -19.77
N ALA A 86 13.07 -2.34 -20.51
CA ALA A 86 12.45 -1.07 -20.14
C ALA A 86 10.93 -1.20 -20.03
N ILE A 87 10.27 -1.91 -20.96
CA ILE A 87 8.83 -2.18 -20.91
C ILE A 87 8.45 -2.93 -19.63
N VAL A 88 9.17 -4.01 -19.30
CA VAL A 88 8.92 -4.81 -18.09
C VAL A 88 9.14 -3.98 -16.82
N GLN A 89 10.16 -3.11 -16.80
CA GLN A 89 10.42 -2.20 -15.68
C GLN A 89 9.30 -1.19 -15.51
N SER A 90 8.81 -0.58 -16.59
CA SER A 90 7.67 0.34 -16.53
C SER A 90 6.39 -0.36 -16.06
N ALA A 91 6.13 -1.57 -16.56
CA ALA A 91 5.00 -2.39 -16.14
C ALA A 91 5.08 -2.74 -14.65
N ARG A 92 6.27 -3.08 -14.14
CA ARG A 92 6.51 -3.29 -12.70
C ARG A 92 6.18 -2.03 -11.89
N THR A 93 6.67 -0.87 -12.31
CA THR A 93 6.41 0.39 -11.60
C THR A 93 4.91 0.70 -11.56
N GLU A 94 4.19 0.46 -12.64
CA GLU A 94 2.74 0.68 -12.68
C GLU A 94 1.99 -0.32 -11.80
N PHE A 95 2.38 -1.61 -11.85
CA PHE A 95 1.83 -2.64 -10.98
C PHE A 95 2.09 -2.34 -9.50
N GLU A 96 3.31 -1.92 -9.15
CA GLU A 96 3.65 -1.54 -7.79
C GLU A 96 2.84 -0.31 -7.36
N ARG A 97 2.66 0.71 -8.21
CA ARG A 97 1.84 1.88 -7.86
C ARG A 97 0.36 1.53 -7.64
N GLY A 98 -0.24 0.74 -8.52
CA GLY A 98 -1.64 0.30 -8.39
C GLY A 98 -1.84 -0.74 -7.28
N GLY A 99 -1.10 -1.84 -7.33
CA GLY A 99 -1.22 -2.98 -6.42
C GLY A 99 -0.77 -2.70 -4.99
N LEU A 100 0.25 -1.86 -4.78
CA LEU A 100 0.61 -1.44 -3.41
C LEU A 100 -0.47 -0.56 -2.78
N THR A 101 -1.24 0.17 -3.59
CA THR A 101 -2.33 1.03 -3.08
C THR A 101 -3.50 0.17 -2.59
N GLU A 102 -3.90 -0.86 -3.35
CA GLU A 102 -4.97 -1.78 -2.95
C GLU A 102 -4.59 -2.66 -1.75
N VAL A 103 -3.37 -3.23 -1.74
CA VAL A 103 -2.88 -4.05 -0.62
C VAL A 103 -2.76 -3.22 0.64
N LYS A 104 -2.27 -1.98 0.54
CA LYS A 104 -2.19 -1.06 1.67
C LYS A 104 -3.57 -0.73 2.22
N LEU A 105 -4.53 -0.36 1.37
CA LEU A 105 -5.90 -0.08 1.79
C LEU A 105 -6.53 -1.28 2.52
N PHE A 106 -6.35 -2.48 2.00
CA PHE A 106 -6.86 -3.70 2.63
C PHE A 106 -6.21 -3.95 3.99
N LEU A 107 -4.88 -3.83 4.09
CA LEU A 107 -4.16 -4.03 5.34
C LEU A 107 -4.61 -3.00 6.39
N ASP A 108 -4.76 -1.75 5.99
CA ASP A 108 -5.27 -0.68 6.84
C ASP A 108 -6.67 -1.04 7.37
N HIS A 109 -7.59 -1.51 6.52
CA HIS A 109 -8.91 -1.98 6.96
C HIS A 109 -8.81 -3.16 7.94
N ALA A 110 -7.99 -4.17 7.64
CA ALA A 110 -7.83 -5.35 8.50
C ALA A 110 -7.25 -4.99 9.88
N VAL A 111 -6.31 -4.04 9.93
CA VAL A 111 -5.74 -3.52 11.18
C VAL A 111 -6.81 -2.75 11.97
N LEU A 112 -7.60 -1.90 11.32
CA LEU A 112 -8.68 -1.15 11.97
C LEU A 112 -9.75 -2.11 12.55
N GLU A 113 -10.16 -3.14 11.80
CA GLU A 113 -11.11 -4.16 12.28
C GLU A 113 -10.55 -4.94 13.48
N TYR A 114 -9.29 -5.39 13.39
CA TYR A 114 -8.63 -6.11 14.48
C TYR A 114 -8.56 -5.26 15.75
N LEU A 115 -8.11 -4.01 15.65
CA LEU A 115 -8.03 -3.08 16.78
C LEU A 115 -9.41 -2.80 17.38
N GLY A 116 -10.44 -2.62 16.54
CA GLY A 116 -11.82 -2.45 17.00
C GLY A 116 -12.32 -3.66 17.80
N GLY A 117 -12.10 -4.87 17.29
CA GLY A 117 -12.46 -6.10 17.99
C GLY A 117 -11.73 -6.28 19.33
N ARG A 118 -10.40 -6.05 19.34
CA ARG A 118 -9.59 -6.11 20.56
C ARG A 118 -10.04 -5.09 21.61
N THR A 119 -10.39 -3.88 21.18
CA THR A 119 -10.89 -2.83 22.08
C THR A 119 -12.19 -3.28 22.75
N LEU A 120 -13.10 -3.90 22.00
CA LEU A 120 -14.35 -4.44 22.54
C LEU A 120 -14.10 -5.55 23.57
N ASP A 121 -13.11 -6.41 23.36
CA ASP A 121 -12.75 -7.45 24.32
C ASP A 121 -12.26 -6.86 25.66
N PHE A 122 -11.44 -5.80 25.62
CA PHE A 122 -11.00 -5.11 26.83
C PHE A 122 -12.15 -4.40 27.56
N LEU A 123 -13.08 -3.78 26.82
CA LEU A 123 -14.29 -3.22 27.39
C LEU A 123 -15.13 -4.27 28.14
N ARG A 124 -15.30 -5.46 27.54
CA ARG A 124 -16.03 -6.57 28.17
C ARG A 124 -15.38 -7.09 29.46
N ARG A 125 -14.06 -6.93 29.59
CA ARG A 125 -13.30 -7.28 30.80
C ARG A 125 -13.28 -6.16 31.85
N GLY A 126 -13.86 -5.00 31.54
CA GLY A 126 -13.82 -3.82 32.41
C GLY A 126 -12.46 -3.10 32.43
N GLU A 127 -11.57 -3.42 31.49
CA GLU A 127 -10.24 -2.83 31.39
C GLU A 127 -10.30 -1.48 30.65
N LEU A 128 -10.92 -0.48 31.29
CA LEU A 128 -11.27 0.80 30.66
C LEU A 128 -10.06 1.59 30.14
N ALA A 129 -8.96 1.62 30.90
CA ALA A 129 -7.74 2.30 30.47
C ALA A 129 -7.16 1.68 29.20
N THR A 130 -7.03 0.35 29.16
CA THR A 130 -6.54 -0.39 27.99
C THR A 130 -7.46 -0.19 26.79
N ALA A 131 -8.78 -0.24 27.01
CA ALA A 131 -9.76 0.01 25.97
C ALA A 131 -9.67 1.44 25.40
N SER A 132 -9.58 2.47 26.25
CA SER A 132 -9.45 3.87 25.80
C SER A 132 -8.17 4.11 25.01
N ILE A 133 -7.05 3.52 25.45
CA ILE A 133 -5.77 3.61 24.74
C ILE A 133 -5.88 2.94 23.36
N LEU A 134 -6.46 1.73 23.27
CA LEU A 134 -6.64 1.05 21.98
C LEU A 134 -7.62 1.76 21.04
N ALA A 135 -8.72 2.30 21.56
CA ALA A 135 -9.62 3.16 20.79
C ALA A 135 -8.90 4.40 20.23
N SER A 136 -7.95 4.95 21.01
CA SER A 136 -7.12 6.07 20.57
C SER A 136 -6.12 5.67 19.49
N VAL A 137 -5.51 4.48 19.58
CA VAL A 137 -4.63 3.95 18.52
C VAL A 137 -5.42 3.75 17.23
N LEU A 138 -6.65 3.24 17.34
CA LEU A 138 -7.56 3.09 16.20
C LEU A 138 -7.85 4.46 15.55
N LEU A 139 -8.13 5.49 16.36
CA LEU A 139 -8.35 6.86 15.90
C LEU A 139 -7.09 7.47 15.26
N GLU A 140 -5.92 7.22 15.83
CA GLU A 140 -4.63 7.70 15.31
C GLU A 140 -4.33 7.12 13.92
N GLN A 141 -4.55 5.81 13.74
CA GLN A 141 -4.41 5.16 12.45
C GLN A 141 -5.38 5.78 11.42
N ALA A 142 -6.64 5.99 11.81
CA ALA A 142 -7.63 6.62 10.94
C ALA A 142 -7.21 8.04 10.51
N LEU A 143 -6.79 8.88 11.45
CA LEU A 143 -6.32 10.24 11.15
C LEU A 143 -5.07 10.24 10.27
N THR A 144 -4.15 9.30 10.48
CA THR A 144 -2.96 9.14 9.64
C THR A 144 -3.32 8.83 8.19
N LEU A 145 -4.32 7.98 7.97
CA LEU A 145 -4.82 7.64 6.63
C LEU A 145 -5.46 8.85 5.95
N ILE A 146 -6.31 9.58 6.69
CA ILE A 146 -6.97 10.79 6.18
C ILE A 146 -5.92 11.87 5.85
N CYS A 147 -4.93 12.09 6.72
CA CYS A 147 -3.80 12.99 6.47
C CYS A 147 -3.05 12.60 5.19
N GLY A 148 -2.73 11.31 5.04
CA GLY A 148 -2.06 10.79 3.84
C GLY A 148 -2.83 11.07 2.56
N SER A 149 -4.14 10.82 2.54
CA SER A 149 -5.01 11.11 1.39
C SER A 149 -5.14 12.60 1.06
N ASN A 150 -4.90 13.49 2.04
CA ASN A 150 -4.97 14.94 1.88
C ASN A 150 -3.59 15.61 1.77
N SER A 151 -2.51 14.83 1.61
CA SER A 151 -1.12 15.35 1.57
C SER A 151 -0.74 16.20 2.78
N ILE A 152 -1.30 15.89 3.95
CA ILE A 152 -1.01 16.55 5.22
C ILE A 152 0.02 15.70 5.98
N PRO A 153 1.10 16.29 6.51
CA PRO A 153 2.07 15.55 7.32
C PRO A 153 1.40 14.91 8.55
N ALA A 154 1.60 13.60 8.73
CA ALA A 154 1.20 12.91 9.94
C ALA A 154 2.06 13.36 11.14
N GLY A 155 1.46 13.32 12.32
CA GLY A 155 2.10 13.75 13.56
C GLY A 155 1.29 13.28 14.77
N ASP A 156 1.43 13.96 15.90
CA ASP A 156 0.64 13.63 17.09
C ASP A 156 -0.87 13.75 16.82
N LEU A 157 -1.69 12.91 17.46
CA LEU A 157 -3.14 12.83 17.24
C LEU A 157 -3.82 14.21 17.27
N SER A 158 -3.52 15.04 18.26
CA SER A 158 -4.05 16.40 18.38
C SER A 158 -3.58 17.33 17.26
N LYS A 159 -2.34 17.20 16.78
CA LYS A 159 -1.81 17.97 15.64
C LYS A 159 -2.47 17.57 14.34
N MET A 160 -2.70 16.26 14.14
CA MET A 160 -3.43 15.76 12.98
C MET A 160 -4.87 16.27 12.97
N ASN A 161 -5.55 16.25 14.11
CA ASN A 161 -6.92 16.78 14.24
C ASN A 161 -6.99 18.27 13.87
N GLU A 162 -6.07 19.07 14.40
CA GLU A 162 -6.00 20.50 14.09
C GLU A 162 -5.68 20.73 12.60
N ALA A 163 -4.69 20.04 12.05
CA ALA A 163 -4.29 20.21 10.65
C ALA A 163 -5.43 19.86 9.67
N LEU A 164 -6.15 18.76 9.93
CA LEU A 164 -7.29 18.33 9.12
C LEU A 164 -8.46 19.31 9.20
N TYR A 165 -8.71 19.88 10.39
CA TYR A 165 -9.73 20.92 10.56
C TYR A 165 -9.35 22.22 9.83
N GLN A 166 -8.11 22.68 9.95
CA GLN A 166 -7.62 23.89 9.26
C GLN A 166 -7.64 23.72 7.74
N ALA A 167 -7.36 22.51 7.25
CA ALA A 167 -7.49 22.13 5.84
C ALA A 167 -8.96 21.93 5.39
N LYS A 168 -9.94 22.12 6.28
CA LYS A 168 -11.38 21.97 6.03
C LYS A 168 -11.78 20.57 5.55
N VAL A 169 -11.04 19.54 5.95
CA VAL A 169 -11.33 18.13 5.59
C VAL A 169 -12.64 17.68 6.24
N TYR A 170 -12.92 18.10 7.47
CA TYR A 170 -14.20 17.88 8.13
C TYR A 170 -14.69 19.10 8.91
N GLN A 171 -15.97 19.06 9.31
CA GLN A 171 -16.65 20.14 10.02
C GLN A 171 -16.24 20.23 11.51
N VAL A 172 -16.51 21.39 12.11
CA VAL A 172 -16.23 21.68 13.54
C VAL A 172 -16.77 20.63 14.51
N GLY A 173 -17.92 20.01 14.19
CA GLY A 173 -18.49 18.96 15.02
C GLY A 173 -17.63 17.68 15.07
N THR A 174 -16.94 17.34 13.97
CA THR A 174 -15.99 16.21 13.96
C THR A 174 -14.72 16.58 14.71
N TYR A 175 -14.19 17.79 14.49
CA TYR A 175 -13.04 18.31 15.21
C TYR A 175 -13.21 18.23 16.74
N GLN A 176 -14.37 18.70 17.24
CA GLN A 176 -14.65 18.70 18.68
C GLN A 176 -14.77 17.27 19.23
N ARG A 177 -15.44 16.36 18.53
CA ARG A 177 -15.53 14.95 18.96
C ARG A 177 -14.17 14.27 19.07
N VAL A 178 -13.32 14.45 18.05
CA VAL A 178 -11.95 13.89 18.05
C VAL A 178 -11.16 14.47 19.23
N LYS A 179 -11.28 15.78 19.48
CA LYS A 179 -10.64 16.45 20.62
C LYS A 179 -11.14 15.90 21.97
N ASP A 180 -12.43 15.64 22.12
CA ASP A 180 -12.99 15.05 23.35
C ASP A 180 -12.44 13.64 23.59
N TRP A 181 -12.26 12.84 22.54
CA TRP A 181 -11.63 11.52 22.62
C TRP A 181 -10.13 11.62 22.97
N CYS A 182 -9.41 12.63 22.49
CA CYS A 182 -8.03 12.91 22.92
C CYS A 182 -7.97 13.14 24.44
N TYR A 183 -8.87 13.98 24.95
CA TYR A 183 -8.89 14.29 26.38
C TYR A 183 -9.17 13.06 27.23
N MET A 184 -10.12 12.21 26.82
CA MET A 184 -10.40 10.96 27.52
C MET A 184 -9.14 10.08 27.62
N LYS A 185 -8.36 9.94 26.54
CA LYS A 185 -7.08 9.22 26.55
C LYS A 185 -6.10 9.83 27.54
N GLU A 186 -5.94 11.16 27.51
CA GLU A 186 -5.02 11.89 28.38
C GLU A 186 -5.36 11.68 29.86
N ASP A 187 -6.65 11.69 30.23
CA ASP A 187 -7.08 11.40 31.60
C ASP A 187 -6.74 9.97 32.03
N PHE A 188 -6.95 8.98 31.16
CA PHE A 188 -6.58 7.59 31.47
C PHE A 188 -5.06 7.43 31.65
N ILE A 189 -4.25 8.14 30.85
CA ILE A 189 -2.78 8.14 30.99
C ILE A 189 -2.34 8.86 32.27
N ALA A 190 -3.02 9.95 32.65
CA ALA A 190 -2.74 10.72 33.85
C ALA A 190 -3.23 10.05 35.15
N GLY A 191 -4.03 8.99 35.06
CA GLY A 191 -4.62 8.30 36.21
C GLY A 191 -5.98 8.85 36.66
N ASP A 192 -6.51 9.85 35.97
CA ASP A 192 -7.82 10.48 36.23
C ASP A 192 -8.99 9.75 35.55
N GLY A 193 -8.74 8.57 34.97
CA GLY A 193 -9.71 7.76 34.25
C GLY A 193 -10.89 7.24 35.08
N SER A 194 -10.82 7.33 36.41
CA SER A 194 -11.86 6.87 37.34
C SER A 194 -13.19 7.63 37.19
N ARG A 195 -13.17 8.81 36.58
CA ARG A 195 -14.37 9.61 36.27
C ARG A 195 -15.22 9.04 35.13
N TYR A 196 -14.66 8.13 34.33
CA TYR A 196 -15.33 7.53 33.19
C TYR A 196 -15.93 6.17 33.54
N ARG A 197 -17.09 5.90 32.95
CA ARG A 197 -17.79 4.62 33.04
C ARG A 197 -17.57 3.83 31.75
N THR A 198 -17.87 2.54 31.79
CA THR A 198 -17.82 1.67 30.61
C THR A 198 -18.61 2.23 29.43
N ALA A 199 -19.77 2.83 29.69
CA ALA A 199 -20.59 3.45 28.65
C ALA A 199 -19.87 4.61 27.92
N ASP A 200 -19.07 5.40 28.64
CA ASP A 200 -18.36 6.54 28.06
C ASP A 200 -17.26 6.07 27.09
N VAL A 201 -16.52 5.02 27.46
CA VAL A 201 -15.47 4.42 26.61
C VAL A 201 -16.08 3.60 25.46
N GLU A 202 -17.24 2.98 25.67
CA GLU A 202 -17.98 2.30 24.61
C GLU A 202 -18.51 3.31 23.57
N ASP A 203 -19.02 4.46 24.02
CA ASP A 203 -19.45 5.54 23.13
C ASP A 203 -18.28 6.16 22.37
N MET A 204 -17.10 6.27 23.00
CA MET A 204 -15.85 6.61 22.30
C MET A 204 -15.56 5.60 21.19
N LEU A 205 -15.52 4.29 21.48
CA LEU A 205 -15.24 3.27 20.47
C LEU A 205 -16.23 3.31 19.30
N ARG A 206 -17.54 3.35 19.59
CA ARG A 206 -18.58 3.47 18.56
C ARG A 206 -18.42 4.76 17.75
N GLY A 207 -18.05 5.86 18.41
CA GLY A 207 -17.77 7.14 17.79
C GLY A 207 -16.60 7.07 16.81
N VAL A 208 -15.48 6.48 17.21
CA VAL A 208 -14.30 6.27 16.36
C VAL A 208 -14.64 5.37 15.17
N GLN A 209 -15.40 4.28 15.38
CA GLN A 209 -15.83 3.40 14.30
C GLN A 209 -16.73 4.12 13.29
N LYS A 210 -17.68 4.95 13.76
CA LYS A 210 -18.52 5.78 12.88
C LYS A 210 -17.69 6.83 12.13
N PHE A 211 -16.68 7.40 12.78
CA PHE A 211 -15.75 8.34 12.15
C PHE A 211 -14.98 7.66 11.01
N ILE A 212 -14.40 6.48 11.26
CA ILE A 212 -13.72 5.68 10.23
C ILE A 212 -14.65 5.38 9.07
N ALA A 213 -15.86 4.87 9.35
CA ALA A 213 -16.82 4.52 8.31
C ALA A 213 -17.29 5.71 7.47
N LYS A 214 -17.21 6.94 8.01
CA LYS A 214 -17.62 8.16 7.30
C LYS A 214 -16.49 8.79 6.48
N GLU A 215 -15.26 8.73 6.97
CA GLU A 215 -14.13 9.49 6.41
C GLU A 215 -13.15 8.61 5.61
N ILE A 216 -13.22 7.27 5.76
CA ILE A 216 -12.34 6.30 5.08
C ILE A 216 -13.13 5.28 4.24
N GLY A 217 -14.36 4.95 4.66
CA GLY A 217 -15.28 4.07 3.93
C GLY A 217 -16.00 4.79 2.80
#